data_AF-A0A396HHD1-F1
#
_entry.id   AF-A0A396HHD1-F1
#
_cell.length_a   1.000
_cell.length_b   1.000
_cell.length_c   1.000
_cell.angle_alpha   90.00
_cell.angle_beta   90.00
_cell.angle_gamma   90.00
#
_symmetry.space_group_name_H-M   'P 1'
#
loop_
_entity.id
_entity.type
_entity.pdbx_description
1 polymer ?
#
loop_
_entity_poly.entity_id
_entity_poly.type
_entity_poly.pdbx_seq_one_letter_code
_entity_poly.pdbx_strand_id
1 'polypeptide(L)'
;MIYLVCHFILQVAAYDTKVNKMAFFDPSRAKDFLFISGTKMRSYAKSGENPPDGFMCPSGWKVLVNYYESLQTEEASQQPVLSS
;
A
#
# COMPACT_ATOMS: atom_id res chain seq x y z
N MET A 1 4.15 1.87 6.51
CA MET A 1 4.42 2.81 5.39
C MET A 1 5.44 2.14 4.50
N ILE A 2 5.21 2.05 3.19
CA ILE A 2 6.01 1.28 2.24
C ILE A 2 7.36 1.95 1.96
N TYR A 3 7.59 3.13 2.51
CA TYR A 3 8.93 3.68 2.66
C TYR A 3 9.63 2.88 3.75
N LEU A 4 10.21 1.73 3.37
CA LEU A 4 11.18 1.04 4.19
C LEU A 4 12.39 1.98 4.30
N VAL A 5 12.38 2.77 5.38
CA VAL A 5 13.51 3.59 5.80
C VAL A 5 14.59 2.61 6.25
N CYS A 6 15.39 2.15 5.29
CA CYS A 6 16.63 1.43 5.59
C CYS A 6 17.62 2.48 6.07
N HIS A 7 17.93 2.44 7.37
CA HIS A 7 18.94 3.25 8.01
C HIS A 7 20.24 3.14 7.19
N PHE A 8 20.78 4.29 6.76
CA PHE A 8 22.10 4.54 6.16
C PHE A 8 22.27 4.82 4.66
N ILE A 9 21.27 4.66 3.78
CA ILE A 9 21.28 5.28 2.43
C ILE A 9 19.81 5.61 2.06
N LEU A 10 19.48 6.89 1.86
CA LEU A 10 18.13 7.34 1.49
C LEU A 10 17.79 7.04 0.02
N GLN A 11 17.91 5.78 -0.40
CA GLN A 11 17.42 5.35 -1.71
C GLN A 11 15.92 5.04 -1.61
N VAL A 12 15.12 5.74 -2.41
CA VAL A 12 13.68 5.55 -2.49
C VAL A 12 13.38 4.36 -3.39
N ALA A 13 12.66 3.37 -2.89
CA ALA A 13 12.10 2.31 -3.72
C ALA A 13 10.75 2.76 -4.31
N ALA A 14 10.54 2.49 -5.59
CA ALA A 14 9.30 2.77 -6.32
C ALA A 14 8.96 1.59 -7.24
N TYR A 15 7.70 1.51 -7.66
CA TYR A 15 7.27 0.45 -8.57
C TYR A 15 7.70 0.79 -10.00
N ASP A 16 8.60 0.01 -10.60
CA ASP A 16 9.00 0.19 -12.00
C ASP A 16 7.99 -0.51 -12.90
N THR A 17 7.27 0.27 -13.69
CA THR A 17 6.19 -0.17 -14.59
C THR A 17 6.71 -0.93 -15.81
N LYS A 18 8.00 -0.85 -16.14
CA LYS A 18 8.59 -1.63 -17.24
C LYS A 18 8.89 -3.06 -16.84
N VAL A 19 9.29 -3.27 -15.59
CA VAL A 19 9.66 -4.59 -15.06
C VAL A 19 8.60 -5.18 -14.13
N ASN A 20 7.52 -4.44 -13.86
CA ASN A 20 6.42 -4.81 -12.98
C ASN A 20 6.89 -5.30 -11.60
N LYS A 21 7.82 -4.56 -10.98
CA LYS A 21 8.36 -4.89 -9.66
C LYS A 21 8.87 -3.66 -8.91
N MET A 22 9.06 -3.81 -7.62
CA MET A 22 9.76 -2.81 -6.81
C MET A 22 11.24 -2.72 -7.20
N ALA A 23 11.69 -1.50 -7.49
CA ALA A 23 13.07 -1.19 -7.83
C ALA A 23 13.50 0.14 -7.18
N PHE A 24 14.81 0.38 -7.12
CA PHE A 24 15.32 1.68 -6.69
C PHE A 24 14.99 2.75 -7.73
N PHE A 25 14.54 3.90 -7.25
CA PHE A 25 14.19 5.03 -8.10
C PHE A 25 15.41 5.53 -8.88
N ASP A 26 15.25 5.65 -10.19
CA ASP A 26 16.23 6.22 -11.10
C ASP A 26 15.65 7.52 -11.70
N PRO A 27 16.22 8.70 -11.39
CA PRO A 27 15.71 9.98 -11.86
C PRO A 27 15.74 10.11 -13.40
N SER A 28 16.65 9.41 -14.08
CA SER A 28 16.72 9.41 -15.55
C SER A 28 15.51 8.72 -16.19
N ARG A 29 14.84 7.82 -15.45
CA ARG A 29 13.64 7.11 -15.88
C ARG A 29 12.44 7.41 -15.01
N ALA A 30 12.36 8.61 -14.40
CA ALA A 30 11.32 8.96 -13.43
C ALA A 30 9.87 8.67 -13.88
N LYS A 31 9.59 8.80 -15.18
CA LYS A 31 8.29 8.50 -15.80
C LYS A 31 7.89 7.02 -15.79
N ASP A 32 8.88 6.12 -15.70
CA ASP A 32 8.68 4.67 -15.68
C ASP A 32 8.39 4.17 -14.24
N PHE A 33 8.54 5.03 -13.23
CA PHE A 33 8.29 4.70 -11.83
C PHE A 33 6.94 5.22 -11.34
N LEU A 34 6.17 4.34 -10.72
CA LEU A 34 4.93 4.64 -10.06
C LEU A 34 5.13 4.74 -8.54
N PHE A 35 4.79 5.89 -7.99
CA PHE A 35 4.80 6.12 -6.54
C PHE A 35 3.41 5.85 -5.96
N ILE A 36 3.24 4.68 -5.35
CA ILE A 36 2.03 4.37 -4.57
C ILE A 36 2.33 4.77 -3.13
N SER A 37 1.73 5.88 -2.69
CA SER A 37 1.87 6.34 -1.31
C SER A 37 1.22 5.36 -0.33
N GLY A 38 1.66 5.39 0.92
CA GLY A 38 1.03 4.58 1.98
C GLY A 38 -0.48 4.84 2.13
N THR A 39 -0.94 6.08 1.89
CA THR A 39 -2.37 6.39 1.89
C THR A 39 -3.09 5.71 0.74
N LYS A 40 -2.53 5.75 -0.48
CA LYS A 40 -3.14 5.11 -1.65
C LYS A 40 -3.20 3.59 -1.51
N MET A 41 -2.15 2.97 -0.95
CA MET A 41 -2.16 1.53 -0.64
C MET A 41 -3.27 1.17 0.36
N ARG A 42 -3.48 1.98 1.41
CA ARG A 42 -4.58 1.76 2.35
C ARG A 42 -5.95 1.90 1.69
N SER A 43 -6.10 2.86 0.78
CA SER A 43 -7.34 3.01 0.00
C SER A 43 -7.63 1.77 -0.82
N TYR A 44 -6.65 1.21 -1.53
CA TYR A 44 -6.81 -0.06 -2.27
C TYR A 44 -7.22 -1.21 -1.36
N ALA A 45 -6.60 -1.35 -0.20
CA ALA A 45 -6.92 -2.43 0.72
C ALA A 45 -8.32 -2.27 1.34
N LYS A 46 -8.77 -1.03 1.54
CA LYS A 46 -10.13 -0.73 1.99
C LYS A 46 -11.19 -0.95 0.92
N SER A 47 -10.90 -0.63 -0.35
CA SER A 47 -11.83 -0.82 -1.47
C SER A 47 -11.82 -2.25 -2.04
N GLY A 48 -10.86 -3.09 -1.64
CA GLY A 48 -10.66 -4.41 -2.21
C GLY A 48 -10.04 -4.39 -3.61
N GLU A 49 -9.53 -3.25 -4.07
CA GLU A 49 -8.84 -3.13 -5.36
C GLU A 49 -7.43 -3.73 -5.28
N ASN A 50 -7.06 -4.54 -6.26
CA ASN A 50 -5.73 -5.13 -6.30
C ASN A 50 -4.69 -4.12 -6.81
N PRO A 51 -3.53 -3.98 -6.12
CA PRO A 51 -2.42 -3.17 -6.61
C PRO A 51 -1.80 -3.81 -7.88
N PRO A 52 -0.94 -3.08 -8.61
CA PRO A 52 -0.22 -3.63 -9.76
C PRO A 52 0.53 -4.91 -9.43
N ASP A 53 0.65 -5.81 -10.42
CA ASP A 53 1.35 -7.07 -10.24
C ASP A 53 2.80 -6.86 -9.79
N GLY A 54 3.33 -7.68 -8.89
CA GLY A 54 4.69 -7.50 -8.34
C GLY A 54 4.88 -6.28 -7.40
N PHE A 55 3.82 -5.53 -7.08
CA PHE A 55 3.84 -4.51 -6.04
C PHE A 55 4.00 -5.11 -4.64
N MET A 56 3.35 -6.25 -4.40
CA MET A 56 3.39 -7.02 -3.18
C MET A 56 3.11 -8.49 -3.47
N CYS A 57 3.62 -9.39 -2.63
CA CYS A 57 3.26 -10.81 -2.72
C CYS A 57 1.75 -10.99 -2.49
N PRO A 58 1.05 -11.83 -3.29
CA PRO A 58 -0.39 -12.06 -3.16
C PRO A 58 -0.82 -12.49 -1.75
N SER A 59 0.01 -13.27 -1.05
CA SER A 59 -0.26 -13.70 0.33
C SER A 59 -0.22 -12.52 1.31
N GLY A 60 0.78 -11.63 1.18
CA GLY A 60 0.89 -10.43 2.00
C GLY A 60 -0.24 -9.43 1.73
N TRP A 61 -0.65 -9.30 0.46
CA TRP A 61 -1.78 -8.47 0.09
C TRP A 61 -3.09 -8.95 0.72
N LYS A 62 -3.36 -10.25 0.69
CA LYS A 62 -4.55 -10.86 1.31
C LYS A 62 -4.63 -10.56 2.80
N VAL A 63 -3.51 -10.58 3.51
CA VAL A 63 -3.47 -10.22 4.94
C VAL A 63 -3.90 -8.77 5.16
N LEU A 64 -3.43 -7.84 4.32
CA LEU A 64 -3.82 -6.43 4.42
C LEU A 64 -5.31 -6.23 4.13
N VAL A 65 -5.84 -6.83 3.06
CA VAL A 65 -7.26 -6.74 2.69
C VAL A 65 -8.12 -7.27 3.84
N ASN A 66 -7.86 -8.49 4.33
CA ASN A 66 -8.59 -9.08 5.44
C ASN A 66 -8.59 -8.19 6.70
N TYR A 67 -7.46 -7.57 7.01
CA TYR A 67 -7.34 -6.66 8.15
C TYR A 67 -8.20 -5.39 7.96
N TYR A 68 -8.21 -4.80 6.77
CA TYR A 68 -9.03 -3.61 6.51
C TYR A 68 -10.52 -3.93 6.37
N GLU A 69 -10.88 -5.13 5.91
CA GLU A 69 -12.25 -5.64 5.92
C GLU A 69 -12.77 -5.87 7.34
N SER A 70 -11.96 -6.48 8.22
CA SER A 70 -12.34 -6.67 9.63
C SER A 70 -12.50 -5.34 10.35
N LEU A 71 -11.59 -4.37 10.12
CA LEU A 71 -11.70 -3.03 10.68
C LEU A 71 -12.98 -2.31 10.25
N GLN A 72 -13.37 -2.41 8.97
CA GLN A 72 -14.65 -1.82 8.51
C GLN A 72 -15.86 -2.48 9.19
N THR A 73 -15.78 -3.78 9.44
CA THR A 73 -16.83 -4.54 10.13
C THR A 73 -16.92 -4.12 11.62
N GLU A 74 -15.78 -3.89 12.26
CA GLU A 74 -15.70 -3.43 13.65
C GLU A 74 -16.15 -1.96 13.80
N GLU A 75 -15.72 -1.05 12.90
CA GLU A 75 -16.16 0.35 12.87
C GLU A 75 -17.68 0.48 12.66
N ALA A 76 -18.30 -0.42 11.89
CA ALA A 76 -19.75 -0.46 11.71
C ALA A 76 -20.52 -0.95 12.96
N SER A 77 -19.85 -1.68 13.85
CA SER A 77 -20.43 -2.22 15.09
C SER A 77 -20.26 -1.30 16.31
N GLN A 78 -19.42 -0.27 16.21
CA GLN A 78 -19.29 0.80 17.21
C GLN A 78 -20.08 2.02 16.77
N GLN A 79 -21.42 1.90 16.85
CA GLN A 79 -22.28 3.07 16.94
C GLN A 79 -21.89 3.92 18.17
N PRO A 80 -21.99 5.25 18.08
CA PRO A 80 -21.72 6.12 19.23
C PRO A 80 -22.81 5.88 20.28
N VAL A 81 -22.51 5.04 21.26
CA VAL A 81 -23.14 5.11 22.59
C VAL A 81 -22.56 6.33 23.34
N LEU A 82 -22.72 7.50 22.75
CA LEU A 82 -22.75 8.75 23.52
C LEU A 82 -24.10 9.40 23.23
N SER A 83 -25.13 8.78 23.81
CA SER A 83 -26.41 9.43 24.08
C SER A 83 -26.32 10.07 25.46
N SER A 84 -26.95 11.25 25.56
CA SER A 84 -27.37 11.95 26.78
C SER A 84 -26.39 12.97 27.37
#